data_AF-A0A3C0R530-F1
#
_entry.id   AF-A0A3C0R530-F1
#
_cell.length_a   1.000
_cell.length_b   1.000
_cell.length_c   1.000
_cell.angle_alpha   90.00
_cell.angle_beta   90.00
_cell.angle_gamma   90.00
#
_symmetry.space_group_name_H-M   'P 1'
#
loop_
_entity.id
_entity.type
_entity.pdbx_description
1 polymer ?
#
loop_
_entity_poly.entity_id
_entity_poly.type
_entity_poly.pdbx_seq_one_letter_code
_entity_poly.pdbx_strand_id
1 'polypeptide(L)' 'KNTPNMVVINPEGKLIYEGAIDSKATPNPADIPNSTNYVKVALDESLAGKPVTTANTRPYGCSVKYK' A
#
# COMPACT_ATOMS: atom_id res chain seq x y z
N LYS A 1 -0.21 10.39 -10.87
CA LYS A 1 -0.24 9.19 -9.99
C LYS A 1 0.66 8.10 -10.58
N ASN A 2 1.21 7.20 -9.75
CA ASN A 2 2.07 6.10 -10.19
C ASN A 2 1.28 4.79 -10.32
N THR A 3 1.86 3.82 -11.02
CA THR A 3 1.39 2.42 -11.05
C THR A 3 2.52 1.52 -10.54
N PRO A 4 2.34 0.83 -9.40
CA PRO A 4 1.14 0.79 -8.56
C PRO A 4 0.94 2.03 -7.64
N ASN A 5 -0.33 2.33 -7.34
CA ASN A 5 -0.76 3.15 -6.20
C ASN A 5 -1.94 2.43 -5.54
N MET A 6 -1.71 1.93 -4.34
CA MET A 6 -2.63 1.09 -3.58
C MET A 6 -3.56 1.93 -2.72
N VAL A 7 -4.79 1.46 -2.53
CA VAL A 7 -5.83 2.11 -1.75
C VAL A 7 -6.56 1.03 -0.94
N VAL A 8 -6.76 1.24 0.36
CA VAL A 8 -7.61 0.38 1.22
C VAL A 8 -8.76 1.21 1.79
N ILE A 9 -9.98 0.72 1.60
CA ILE A 9 -11.21 1.34 2.08
C ILE A 9 -11.86 0.38 3.06
N ASN A 10 -12.24 0.88 4.24
CA ASN A 10 -12.86 0.08 5.28
C ASN A 10 -14.39 -0.12 5.03
N PRO A 11 -15.09 -0.96 5.81
CA PRO A 11 -16.52 -1.22 5.62
C PRO A 11 -17.42 0.02 5.73
N GLU A 12 -17.00 1.06 6.45
CA GLU A 12 -17.72 2.34 6.53
C GLU A 12 -17.47 3.24 5.31
N GLY A 13 -16.72 2.77 4.31
CA GLY A 13 -16.40 3.53 3.10
C GLY A 13 -15.30 4.57 3.30
N LYS A 14 -14.52 4.50 4.38
CA LYS A 14 -13.42 5.43 4.67
C LYS A 14 -12.10 4.92 4.09
N LEU A 15 -11.35 5.83 3.48
CA LEU A 15 -9.97 5.59 3.08
C LEU A 15 -9.09 5.44 4.34
N ILE A 16 -8.48 4.27 4.49
CA ILE A 16 -7.61 3.96 5.64
C ILE A 16 -6.15 3.72 5.24
N TYR A 17 -5.88 3.56 3.94
CA TYR A 17 -4.52 3.47 3.39
C TYR A 17 -4.44 4.00 1.95
N GLU A 18 -3.45 4.83 1.62
CA GLU A 18 -3.06 5.15 0.24
C GLU A 18 -1.52 5.15 0.09
N GLY A 19 -0.98 4.44 -0.92
CA GLY A 19 0.47 4.48 -1.17
C GLY A 19 1.06 3.32 -1.95
N ALA A 20 2.31 2.97 -1.64
CA ALA A 20 3.03 1.83 -2.23
C ALA A 20 2.42 0.48 -1.83
N ILE A 21 2.78 -0.57 -2.56
CA ILE A 21 2.43 -1.94 -2.16
C ILE A 21 3.30 -2.44 -0.99
N ASP A 22 4.58 -2.09 -1.01
CA ASP A 22 5.56 -2.51 -0.01
C ASP A 22 6.67 -1.47 0.21
N SER A 23 7.61 -1.78 1.09
CA SER A 23 8.71 -0.90 1.49
C SER A 23 9.88 -0.80 0.49
N LYS A 24 9.89 -1.57 -0.61
CA LYS A 24 11.02 -1.62 -1.55
C LYS A 24 10.61 -1.30 -2.98
N ALA A 25 11.09 -0.18 -3.49
CA ALA A 25 10.86 0.25 -4.87
C ALA A 25 11.81 -0.46 -5.86
N THR A 26 11.66 -1.78 -6.01
CA THR A 26 12.56 -2.65 -6.79
C THR A 26 11.76 -3.67 -7.60
N PRO A 27 12.19 -4.00 -8.83
CA PRO A 27 11.58 -5.08 -9.60
C PRO A 27 12.14 -6.47 -9.24
N ASN A 28 13.16 -6.55 -8.38
CA ASN A 28 13.86 -7.80 -8.09
C ASN A 28 13.03 -8.71 -7.16
N PRO A 29 12.64 -9.93 -7.58
CA PRO A 29 11.88 -10.85 -6.74
C PRO A 29 12.61 -11.25 -5.44
N ALA A 30 13.94 -11.21 -5.42
CA ALA A 30 14.74 -11.53 -4.23
C ALA A 30 14.52 -10.53 -3.07
N ASP A 31 13.95 -9.36 -3.35
CA ASP A 31 13.64 -8.36 -2.34
C ASP A 31 12.33 -8.63 -1.60
N ILE A 32 11.42 -9.45 -2.16
CA ILE A 32 10.09 -9.74 -1.60
C ILE A 32 10.15 -10.24 -0.15
N PRO A 33 10.99 -11.22 0.23
CA PRO A 33 11.04 -11.73 1.61
C PRO A 33 11.45 -10.67 2.65
N ASN A 34 12.17 -9.63 2.20
CA ASN A 34 12.69 -8.56 3.04
C ASN A 34 11.85 -7.27 2.93
N SER A 35 10.71 -7.33 2.25
CA SER A 35 9.82 -6.19 2.04
C SER A 35 8.65 -6.24 3.00
N THR A 36 8.34 -5.11 3.64
CA THR A 36 7.11 -4.97 4.42
C THR A 36 5.97 -4.67 3.48
N ASN A 37 5.02 -5.60 3.35
CA ASN A 37 3.81 -5.36 2.57
C ASN A 37 2.83 -4.47 3.36
N TYR A 38 2.74 -3.20 2.97
CA TYR A 38 1.91 -2.22 3.68
C TYR A 38 0.42 -2.49 3.55
N VAL A 39 -0.02 -3.00 2.40
CA VAL A 39 -1.44 -3.32 2.17
C VAL A 39 -1.90 -4.46 3.09
N LYS A 40 -1.07 -5.50 3.24
CA LYS A 40 -1.33 -6.61 4.16
C LYS A 40 -1.39 -6.12 5.60
N VAL A 41 -0.42 -5.29 6.03
CA VAL A 41 -0.40 -4.72 7.38
C VAL A 41 -1.66 -3.89 7.64
N ALA A 42 -2.04 -2.99 6.73
CA ALA A 42 -3.23 -2.16 6.87
C ALA A 42 -4.52 -3.00 6.95
N LEU A 43 -4.61 -4.08 6.15
CA LEU A 43 -5.75 -4.99 6.20
C LEU A 43 -5.80 -5.76 7.52
N ASP A 44 -4.67 -6.33 7.97
CA ASP A 44 -4.58 -7.08 9.23
C ASP A 44 -4.95 -6.18 10.44
N GLU A 45 -4.47 -4.94 10.46
CA GLU A 45 -4.81 -3.96 11.51
C GLU A 45 -6.30 -3.60 11.48
N SER A 46 -6.83 -3.28 10.29
CA SER A 46 -8.24 -2.93 10.13
C SER A 46 -9.18 -4.08 10.52
N LEU A 47 -8.86 -5.32 10.13
CA LEU A 47 -9.66 -6.50 10.48
C LEU A 47 -9.59 -6.82 11.97
N ALA A 48 -8.48 -6.49 12.62
CA ALA A 48 -8.34 -6.59 14.07
C ALA A 48 -9.04 -5.45 14.84
N GLY A 49 -9.74 -4.54 14.15
CA GLY A 49 -10.37 -3.37 14.76
C GLY A 49 -9.37 -2.33 15.29
N LYS A 50 -8.11 -2.39 14.84
CA LYS A 50 -7.05 -1.47 15.23
C LYS A 50 -6.94 -0.31 14.23
N PRO A 51 -6.47 0.86 14.68
CA PRO A 51 -6.06 1.92 13.76
C PRO A 51 -4.94 1.43 12.83
N VAL A 52 -5.00 1.81 11.55
CA VAL A 52 -3.91 1.56 10.60
C VAL A 52 -2.70 2.40 10.98
N THR A 53 -1.57 1.75 11.27
CA THR A 53 -0.35 2.41 11.78
C THR A 53 0.32 3.25 10.70
N THR A 54 0.35 2.76 9.47
CA THR A 54 0.96 3.46 8.33
C THR A 54 -0.10 3.78 7.29
N ALA A 55 -0.84 4.87 7.47
CA ALA A 55 -1.96 5.21 6.59
C ALA A 55 -1.54 5.77 5.22
N ASN A 56 -0.32 6.30 5.08
CA ASN A 56 0.17 6.87 3.84
C ASN A 56 1.63 6.50 3.57
N THR A 57 1.94 6.11 2.34
CA THR A 57 3.34 5.94 1.88
C THR A 57 3.51 6.50 0.48
N ARG A 58 4.77 6.74 0.07
CA ARG A 58 5.06 7.21 -1.29
C ARG A 58 4.91 6.05 -2.28
N PRO A 59 3.97 6.09 -3.25
CA PRO A 59 3.89 5.07 -4.29
C PRO A 59 5.10 5.13 -5.23
N TYR A 60 5.42 4.00 -5.84
CA TYR A 60 6.52 3.87 -6.78
C TYR A 60 6.06 3.23 -8.10
N GLY A 61 6.94 3.26 -9.11
CA GLY A 61 6.67 2.72 -10.45
C GLY A 61 6.36 3.78 -11.50
N CYS A 62 5.87 3.35 -12.66
CA CYS A 62 5.63 4.22 -13.82
C CYS A 62 4.55 5.27 -13.53
N SER A 63 4.63 6.43 -14.18
CA SER A 63 3.52 7.39 -14.17
C SER A 63 2.30 6.85 -14.91
N VAL A 64 1.11 7.12 -14.38
CA VAL A 64 -0.16 6.95 -15.09
C VAL A 64 -0.13 7.74 -16.40
N LYS A 65 -0.54 7.10 -17.50
CA LYS A 65 -0.64 7.73 -18.81
C LYS A 65 -2.03 8.34 -18.98
N TYR A 66 -2.12 9.65 -18.76
CA TYR A 66 -3.35 10.42 -19.00
C TYR A 66 -3.54 10.68 -20.50
N LYS A 67 -4.81 10.86 -20.92
CA LYS A 67 -5.17 11.31 -22.27
C LYS A 67 -5.33 12.81 -22.30
#